data_AF-A0A2D9C465-F1
#
_entry.id   AF-A0A2D9C465-F1
#
_cell.length_a   1.000
_cell.length_b   1.000
_cell.length_c   1.000
_cell.angle_alpha   90.00
_cell.angle_beta   90.00
_cell.angle_gamma   90.00
#
_symmetry.space_group_name_H-M   'P 1'
#
loop_
_entity.id
_entity.type
_entity.pdbx_description
1 polymer ?
#
loop_
_entity_poly.entity_id
_entity_poly.type
_entity_poly.pdbx_seq_one_letter_code
_entity_poly.pdbx_strand_id
1 'polypeptide(L)'
;MKMIDGIPQIIQGTCYYAHVGEQPIPDYSEKQQEGSGKFGWELNLAVSAEDFERFQRAGFNVGLKPAGKSKYTEDNVITFYKYHANSNGSINLPPIVVDGDKNSFSGLIGNGSTVAVQWAPMVYYKGKFKRPLLNAVQVIDLVEVGEAATPFTEEEIAF
;
A
#
# COMPACT_ATOMS: atom_id res chain seq x y z
N MET A 1 18.66 12.43 -5.70
CA MET A 1 17.61 11.47 -5.31
C MET A 1 18.16 10.07 -5.46
N LYS A 2 18.00 9.18 -4.47
CA LYS A 2 18.48 7.79 -4.57
C LYS A 2 17.64 7.02 -5.59
N MET A 3 18.29 6.19 -6.40
CA MET A 3 17.66 5.34 -7.40
C MET A 3 17.75 3.87 -6.96
N ILE A 4 16.73 3.08 -7.30
CA ILE A 4 16.64 1.63 -7.05
C ILE A 4 16.23 1.01 -8.38
N ASP A 5 17.09 0.16 -8.95
CA ASP A 5 16.83 -0.47 -10.26
C ASP A 5 16.48 0.52 -11.38
N GLY A 6 17.06 1.73 -11.34
CA GLY A 6 16.77 2.81 -12.30
C GLY A 6 15.46 3.55 -12.05
N ILE A 7 14.77 3.28 -10.95
CA ILE A 7 13.52 3.95 -10.53
C ILE A 7 13.82 4.88 -9.33
N PRO A 8 13.21 6.07 -9.26
CA PRO A 8 13.26 6.90 -8.05
C PRO A 8 12.84 6.12 -6.79
N GLN A 9 13.64 6.23 -5.71
CA GLN A 9 13.29 5.59 -4.43
C GLN A 9 11.98 6.14 -3.82
N ILE A 10 11.58 7.33 -4.23
CA ILE A 10 10.33 7.97 -3.82
C ILE A 10 9.47 8.13 -5.07
N ILE A 11 8.25 7.58 -5.03
CA ILE A 11 7.26 7.71 -6.11
C ILE A 11 6.03 8.39 -5.54
N GLN A 12 5.53 9.39 -6.24
CA GLN A 12 4.32 10.12 -5.88
C GLN A 12 3.16 9.68 -6.77
N GLY A 13 1.96 9.65 -6.20
CA GLY A 13 0.75 9.32 -6.94
C GLY A 13 -0.50 9.41 -6.08
N THR A 14 -1.62 9.00 -6.67
CA THR A 14 -2.92 8.97 -5.98
C THR A 14 -3.08 7.66 -5.22
N CYS A 15 -3.38 7.77 -3.93
CA CYS A 15 -3.44 6.67 -3.00
C CYS A 15 -4.84 6.04 -2.93
N TYR A 16 -4.88 4.72 -2.82
CA TYR A 16 -6.09 3.93 -2.57
C TYR A 16 -5.76 2.79 -1.60
N TYR A 17 -6.74 2.39 -0.77
CA TYR A 17 -6.64 1.29 0.19
C TYR A 17 -5.39 1.41 1.08
N ALA A 18 -5.22 2.59 1.69
CA ALA A 18 -4.10 2.83 2.60
C ALA A 18 -4.32 2.11 3.93
N HIS A 19 -3.59 1.03 4.13
CA HIS A 19 -3.53 0.30 5.40
C HIS A 19 -2.11 0.40 5.95
N VAL A 20 -1.80 1.58 6.49
CA VAL A 20 -0.44 1.99 6.91
C VAL A 20 -0.35 2.37 8.40
N GLY A 21 -1.44 2.21 9.14
CA GLY A 21 -1.48 2.49 10.57
C GLY A 21 -0.70 1.48 11.42
N GLU A 22 -0.78 1.63 12.74
CA GLU A 22 -0.03 0.79 13.69
C GLU A 22 -0.32 -0.70 13.53
N GLN A 23 -1.59 -1.04 13.27
CA GLN A 23 -2.03 -2.42 13.13
C GLN A 23 -1.95 -2.87 11.67
N PRO A 24 -1.28 -4.02 11.39
CA PRO A 24 -1.32 -4.61 10.07
C PRO A 24 -2.70 -5.25 9.81
N ILE A 25 -3.06 -5.40 8.54
CA ILE A 25 -4.31 -6.04 8.13
C ILE A 25 -4.07 -7.50 7.69
N PRO A 26 -5.10 -8.37 7.73
CA PRO A 26 -5.05 -9.71 7.17
C PRO A 26 -4.59 -9.69 5.70
N ASP A 27 -3.58 -10.48 5.37
CA ASP A 27 -3.15 -10.67 3.99
C ASP A 27 -4.11 -11.61 3.23
N TYR A 28 -3.82 -11.89 1.96
CA TYR A 28 -4.64 -12.81 1.18
C TYR A 28 -4.76 -14.20 1.82
N SER A 29 -3.67 -14.74 2.38
CA SER A 29 -3.68 -16.08 2.99
C SER A 29 -4.56 -16.10 4.23
N GLU A 30 -4.45 -15.08 5.09
CA GLU A 30 -5.29 -14.96 6.30
C GLU A 30 -6.77 -14.81 5.94
N LYS A 31 -7.08 -14.08 4.86
CA LYS A 31 -8.45 -13.96 4.34
C LYS A 31 -9.02 -15.26 3.78
N GLN A 32 -8.18 -16.17 3.27
CA GLN A 32 -8.62 -17.47 2.75
C GLN A 32 -8.70 -18.54 3.84
N GLN A 33 -7.80 -18.47 4.82
CA GLN A 33 -7.71 -19.40 5.93
C GLN A 33 -7.37 -18.61 7.19
N GLU A 34 -8.40 -18.30 7.97
CA GLU A 34 -8.27 -17.65 9.27
C GLU A 34 -7.34 -18.45 10.18
N GLY A 35 -6.44 -17.76 10.91
CA GLY A 35 -5.44 -18.37 11.79
C GLY A 35 -4.12 -18.73 11.09
N SER A 36 -3.93 -18.35 9.82
CA SER A 36 -2.63 -18.52 9.13
C SER A 36 -1.52 -17.63 9.72
N GLY A 37 -1.89 -16.59 10.47
CA GLY A 37 -0.99 -15.65 11.12
C GLY A 37 -0.37 -14.63 10.17
N LYS A 38 -0.91 -14.46 8.96
CA LYS A 38 -0.27 -13.66 7.92
C LYS A 38 -0.93 -12.29 7.76
N PHE A 39 -0.20 -11.28 8.21
CA PHE A 39 -0.63 -9.89 8.18
C PHE A 39 0.38 -9.01 7.44
N GLY A 40 -0.03 -7.80 7.08
CA GLY A 40 0.88 -6.78 6.59
C GLY A 40 0.21 -5.44 6.39
N TRP A 41 1.01 -4.50 5.90
CA TRP A 41 0.58 -3.15 5.54
C TRP A 41 0.58 -3.03 4.02
N GLU A 42 -0.38 -2.30 3.49
CA GLU A 42 -0.52 -2.11 2.05
C GLU A 42 -0.92 -0.68 1.68
N LEU A 43 -0.54 -0.29 0.46
CA LEU A 43 -0.95 0.94 -0.17
C LEU A 43 -0.96 0.73 -1.69
N ASN A 44 -2.09 1.00 -2.35
CA ASN A 44 -2.20 1.01 -3.80
C ASN A 44 -1.97 2.42 -4.32
N LEU A 45 -0.94 2.62 -5.13
CA LEU A 45 -0.61 3.91 -5.70
C LEU A 45 -0.92 3.90 -7.20
N ALA A 46 -1.85 4.76 -7.64
CA ALA A 46 -2.02 5.09 -9.04
C ALA A 46 -0.84 5.97 -9.48
N VAL A 47 -0.17 5.57 -10.57
CA VAL A 47 1.08 6.15 -11.04
C VAL A 47 1.04 6.43 -12.53
N SER A 48 2.00 7.25 -12.99
CA SER A 48 2.20 7.50 -14.42
C SER A 48 2.52 6.19 -15.17
N ALA A 49 2.22 6.17 -16.48
CA ALA A 49 2.62 5.07 -17.36
C ALA A 49 4.15 4.88 -17.36
N GLU A 50 4.91 5.97 -17.31
CA GLU A 50 6.37 5.93 -17.28
C GLU A 50 6.90 5.20 -16.04
N ASP A 51 6.40 5.55 -14.84
CA ASP A 51 6.84 4.88 -13.61
C ASP A 51 6.43 3.41 -13.61
N PHE A 52 5.19 3.11 -14.03
CA PHE A 52 4.73 1.73 -14.15
C PHE A 52 5.64 0.89 -15.06
N GLU A 53 5.97 1.42 -16.25
CA GLU A 53 6.88 0.77 -17.18
C GLU A 53 8.28 0.58 -16.60
N ARG A 54 8.80 1.55 -15.82
CA ARG A 54 10.10 1.40 -15.15
C ARG A 54 10.09 0.20 -14.19
N PHE A 55 9.01 0.00 -13.41
CA PHE A 55 8.86 -1.18 -12.55
C PHE A 55 8.78 -2.47 -13.37
N GLN A 56 8.02 -2.50 -14.47
CA GLN A 56 7.97 -3.67 -15.34
C GLN A 56 9.34 -4.02 -15.92
N ARG A 57 10.05 -3.03 -16.48
CA ARG A 57 11.40 -3.21 -17.05
C ARG A 57 12.41 -3.68 -16.00
N ALA A 58 12.27 -3.24 -14.75
CA ALA A 58 13.10 -3.66 -13.63
C ALA A 58 12.75 -5.07 -13.08
N GLY A 59 11.78 -5.77 -13.71
CA GLY A 59 11.43 -7.15 -13.39
C GLY A 59 10.49 -7.30 -12.20
N PHE A 60 9.82 -6.24 -11.76
CA PHE A 60 8.76 -6.36 -10.74
C PHE A 60 7.55 -7.04 -11.36
N ASN A 61 7.07 -8.09 -10.70
CA ASN A 61 6.00 -8.95 -11.21
C ASN A 61 4.89 -9.22 -10.19
N VAL A 62 4.95 -8.57 -9.02
CA VAL A 62 3.95 -8.66 -7.97
C VAL A 62 3.50 -7.26 -7.58
N GLY A 63 2.18 -7.06 -7.49
CA GLY A 63 1.58 -5.78 -7.14
C GLY A 63 1.41 -4.81 -8.31
N LEU A 64 1.79 -5.18 -9.53
CA LEU A 64 1.58 -4.35 -10.71
C LEU A 64 0.21 -4.65 -11.32
N LYS A 65 -0.63 -3.62 -11.43
CA LYS A 65 -1.97 -3.69 -12.01
C LYS A 65 -2.04 -2.67 -13.16
N PRO A 66 -2.05 -3.13 -14.43
CA PRO A 66 -2.19 -2.22 -15.56
C PRO A 66 -3.48 -1.41 -15.52
N ALA A 67 -3.50 -0.29 -16.23
CA ALA A 67 -4.67 0.55 -16.45
C ALA A 67 -5.93 -0.26 -16.83
N GLY A 68 -7.09 0.15 -16.30
CA GLY A 68 -8.38 -0.52 -16.48
C GLY A 68 -8.54 -1.88 -15.77
N LYS A 69 -7.58 -2.30 -14.92
CA LYS A 69 -7.70 -3.54 -14.12
C LYS A 69 -8.17 -3.31 -12.68
N SER A 70 -8.14 -2.07 -12.21
CA SER A 70 -8.61 -1.72 -10.87
C SER A 70 -10.04 -1.19 -10.93
N LYS A 71 -10.88 -1.49 -9.94
CA LYS A 71 -12.28 -1.03 -9.89
C LYS A 71 -12.46 0.42 -9.41
N TYR A 72 -11.37 1.04 -8.95
CA TYR A 72 -11.37 2.31 -8.21
C TYR A 72 -10.53 3.39 -8.91
N THR A 73 -9.86 3.05 -10.01
CA THR A 73 -9.14 3.98 -10.88
C THR A 73 -8.90 3.31 -12.23
N GLU A 74 -8.92 4.10 -13.30
CA GLU A 74 -8.54 3.66 -14.65
C GLU A 74 -7.02 3.63 -14.85
N ASP A 75 -6.25 4.24 -13.94
CA ASP A 75 -4.80 4.37 -14.06
C ASP A 75 -4.03 3.07 -13.79
N ASN A 76 -2.76 3.07 -14.17
CA ASN A 76 -1.81 2.03 -13.73
C ASN A 76 -1.60 2.11 -12.22
N VAL A 77 -1.63 0.97 -11.54
CA VAL A 77 -1.50 0.90 -10.07
C VAL A 77 -0.34 0.01 -9.67
N ILE A 78 0.42 0.47 -8.67
CA ILE A 78 1.45 -0.31 -7.98
C ILE A 78 1.03 -0.51 -6.52
N THR A 79 0.90 -1.77 -6.10
CA THR A 79 0.68 -2.17 -4.71
C THR A 79 2.02 -2.27 -3.99
N PHE A 80 2.28 -1.32 -3.09
CA PHE A 80 3.36 -1.38 -2.12
C PHE A 80 2.88 -2.17 -0.90
N TYR A 81 3.74 -3.03 -0.36
CA TYR A 81 3.32 -3.89 0.75
C TYR A 81 4.47 -4.26 1.66
N LYS A 82 4.22 -4.37 2.96
CA LYS A 82 5.18 -4.83 3.96
C LYS A 82 4.57 -5.96 4.77
N TYR A 83 5.22 -7.12 4.80
CA TYR A 83 4.79 -8.23 5.66
C TYR A 83 5.00 -7.87 7.13
N HIS A 84 4.05 -8.22 7.99
CA HIS A 84 4.19 -8.06 9.43
C HIS A 84 5.27 -8.99 9.98
N ALA A 85 5.29 -10.25 9.55
CA ALA A 85 6.30 -11.22 9.93
C ALA A 85 7.23 -11.55 8.76
N ASN A 86 8.54 -11.57 9.02
CA ASN A 86 9.54 -12.07 8.08
C ASN A 86 9.56 -13.60 8.08
N SER A 87 10.17 -14.19 7.05
CA SER A 87 10.29 -15.65 6.93
C SER A 87 11.12 -16.30 8.04
N ASN A 88 11.96 -15.54 8.73
CA ASN A 88 12.74 -15.98 9.89
C ASN A 88 12.00 -15.79 11.23
N GLY A 89 10.72 -15.39 11.21
CA GLY A 89 9.90 -15.17 12.38
C GLY A 89 10.09 -13.80 13.06
N SER A 90 11.01 -12.95 12.59
CA SER A 90 11.12 -11.60 13.15
C SER A 90 9.95 -10.72 12.72
N ILE A 91 9.53 -9.82 13.61
CA ILE A 91 8.43 -8.89 13.37
C ILE A 91 8.98 -7.59 12.78
N ASN A 92 8.36 -7.14 11.70
CA ASN A 92 8.60 -5.83 11.11
C ASN A 92 7.76 -4.77 11.84
N LEU A 93 8.34 -3.59 11.99
CA LEU A 93 7.60 -2.39 12.41
C LEU A 93 6.66 -1.90 11.28
N PRO A 94 5.61 -1.13 11.60
CA PRO A 94 4.79 -0.46 10.59
C PRO A 94 5.62 0.45 9.67
N PRO A 95 5.10 0.82 8.49
CA PRO A 95 5.71 1.88 7.70
C PRO A 95 5.68 3.21 8.45
N ILE A 96 6.68 4.07 8.21
CA ILE A 96 6.68 5.43 8.78
C ILE A 96 5.68 6.27 8.01
N VAL A 97 4.81 7.00 8.70
CA VAL A 97 3.83 7.88 8.06
C VAL A 97 4.00 9.30 8.57
N VAL A 98 4.10 10.25 7.65
CA VAL A 98 4.30 11.68 7.94
C VAL A 98 3.40 12.57 7.09
N ASP A 99 3.15 13.79 7.54
CA ASP A 99 2.44 14.83 6.79
C ASP A 99 3.36 15.59 5.81
N GLY A 100 2.82 16.62 5.14
CA GLY A 100 3.56 17.47 4.20
C GLY A 100 4.76 18.18 4.82
N ASP A 101 4.70 18.48 6.12
CA ASP A 101 5.74 19.14 6.91
C ASP A 101 6.70 18.14 7.57
N LYS A 102 6.50 16.83 7.33
CA LYS A 102 7.27 15.70 7.87
C LYS A 102 7.09 15.46 9.37
N ASN A 103 6.00 15.94 9.96
CA ASN A 103 5.60 15.54 11.29
C ASN A 103 4.96 14.14 11.23
N SER A 104 5.03 13.38 12.32
CA SER A 104 4.36 12.07 12.41
C SER A 104 2.85 12.21 12.17
N PHE A 105 2.30 11.34 11.33
CA PHE A 105 0.88 11.29 11.02
C PHE A 105 0.30 9.94 11.44
N SER A 106 -0.82 9.97 12.18
CA SER A 106 -1.50 8.77 12.71
C SER A 106 -2.97 8.67 12.26
N GLY A 107 -3.42 9.52 11.35
CA GLY A 107 -4.79 9.52 10.82
C GLY A 107 -5.02 8.44 9.76
N LEU A 108 -6.26 8.36 9.27
CA LEU A 108 -6.59 7.56 8.09
C LEU A 108 -6.27 8.35 6.82
N ILE A 109 -5.71 7.68 5.83
CA ILE A 109 -5.48 8.27 4.50
C ILE A 109 -6.63 7.83 3.59
N GLY A 110 -7.53 8.76 3.25
CA GLY A 110 -8.67 8.44 2.39
C GLY A 110 -8.26 8.12 0.96
N ASN A 111 -9.10 7.33 0.28
CA ASN A 111 -8.94 7.06 -1.14
C ASN A 111 -8.99 8.37 -1.93
N GLY A 112 -8.06 8.54 -2.86
CA GLY A 112 -7.90 9.78 -3.64
C GLY A 112 -6.87 10.76 -3.08
N SER A 113 -6.34 10.52 -1.87
CA SER A 113 -5.25 11.35 -1.31
C SER A 113 -4.00 11.30 -2.20
N THR A 114 -3.27 12.40 -2.30
CA THR A 114 -1.95 12.42 -2.94
C THR A 114 -0.89 12.08 -1.91
N VAL A 115 -0.05 11.08 -2.20
CA VAL A 115 1.03 10.66 -1.31
C VAL A 115 2.34 10.43 -2.06
N ALA A 116 3.46 10.55 -1.35
CA ALA A 116 4.75 10.05 -1.80
C ALA A 116 5.14 8.81 -1.00
N VAL A 117 5.50 7.74 -1.70
CA VAL A 117 5.87 6.45 -1.10
C VAL A 117 7.37 6.24 -1.23
N GLN A 118 8.05 6.04 -0.10
CA GLN A 118 9.41 5.55 -0.07
C GLN A 118 9.41 4.02 0.00
N TRP A 119 10.18 3.39 -0.88
CA TRP A 119 10.11 1.94 -1.07
C TRP A 119 11.50 1.27 -1.19
N ALA A 120 11.50 -0.07 -1.20
CA ALA A 120 12.67 -0.91 -1.45
C ALA A 120 12.29 -2.18 -2.24
N PRO A 121 13.20 -2.83 -2.97
CA PRO A 121 12.89 -4.07 -3.65
C PRO A 121 12.89 -5.24 -2.67
N MET A 122 11.91 -6.13 -2.76
CA MET A 122 11.95 -7.45 -2.12
C MET A 122 11.89 -8.53 -3.17
N VAL A 123 12.93 -9.35 -3.19
CA VAL A 123 13.00 -10.56 -3.98
C VAL A 123 12.79 -11.76 -3.06
N TYR A 124 11.85 -12.62 -3.40
CA TYR A 124 11.51 -13.78 -2.58
C TYR A 124 11.18 -15.00 -3.44
N TYR A 125 11.00 -16.14 -2.77
CA TYR A 125 10.78 -17.44 -3.42
C TYR A 125 11.89 -17.75 -4.46
N LYS A 126 13.15 -17.70 -4.00
CA LYS A 126 14.35 -18.00 -4.80
C LYS A 126 14.46 -17.18 -6.10
N GLY A 127 14.07 -15.91 -6.07
CA GLY A 127 14.17 -15.01 -7.23
C GLY A 127 12.92 -14.95 -8.11
N LYS A 128 11.92 -15.81 -7.88
CA LYS A 128 10.72 -15.88 -8.74
C LYS A 128 9.86 -14.63 -8.64
N PHE A 129 9.77 -14.03 -7.45
CA PHE A 129 8.90 -12.90 -7.20
C PHE A 129 9.70 -11.69 -6.77
N LYS A 130 9.37 -10.54 -7.35
CA LYS A 130 9.94 -9.24 -7.03
C LYS A 130 8.81 -8.24 -6.84
N ARG A 131 8.75 -7.65 -5.64
CA ARG A 131 7.70 -6.68 -5.25
C ARG A 131 8.30 -5.41 -4.64
N PRO A 132 7.61 -4.27 -4.71
CA PRO A 132 8.00 -3.08 -3.99
C PRO A 132 7.52 -3.15 -2.53
N LEU A 133 8.47 -3.03 -1.59
CA LEU A 133 8.20 -2.93 -0.17
C LEU A 133 7.78 -1.53 0.24
N LEU A 134 6.77 -1.46 1.11
CA LEU A 134 6.33 -0.21 1.72
C LEU A 134 7.22 0.13 2.92
N ASN A 135 7.99 1.22 2.86
CA ASN A 135 8.85 1.64 3.96
C ASN A 135 8.34 2.90 4.67
N ALA A 136 7.96 3.91 3.89
CA ALA A 136 7.40 5.14 4.43
C ALA A 136 6.42 5.80 3.46
N VAL A 137 5.52 6.62 3.99
CA VAL A 137 4.52 7.39 3.25
C VAL A 137 4.53 8.82 3.76
N GLN A 138 4.60 9.77 2.84
CA GLN A 138 4.34 11.18 3.10
C GLN A 138 2.97 11.54 2.50
N VAL A 139 2.07 12.05 3.34
CA VAL A 139 0.77 12.57 2.92
C VAL A 139 0.98 14.00 2.41
N ILE A 140 0.70 14.23 1.13
CA ILE A 140 0.90 15.53 0.47
C ILE A 140 -0.41 16.30 0.42
N ASP A 141 -1.49 15.62 0.04
CA ASP A 141 -2.85 16.17 0.01
C ASP A 141 -3.80 15.11 0.54
N LEU A 142 -4.44 15.39 1.67
CA LEU A 142 -5.27 14.44 2.39
C LEU A 142 -6.73 14.58 1.95
N VAL A 143 -7.28 13.48 1.42
CA VAL A 143 -8.74 13.32 1.36
C VAL A 143 -9.17 12.68 2.67
N GLU A 144 -9.92 13.42 3.47
CA GLU A 144 -10.46 12.94 4.73
C GLU A 144 -11.39 11.74 4.52
N VAL A 145 -11.27 10.74 5.39
CA VAL A 145 -12.27 9.68 5.46
C VAL A 145 -13.48 10.26 6.18
N GLY A 146 -14.65 10.25 5.54
CA GLY A 146 -15.89 10.70 6.17
C GLY A 146 -16.15 9.97 7.49
N GLU A 147 -16.93 10.58 8.38
CA GLU A 147 -17.31 9.95 9.65
C GLU A 147 -17.84 8.54 9.40
N ALA A 148 -17.43 7.60 10.26
CA ALA A 148 -18.00 6.26 10.24
C ALA A 148 -19.52 6.38 10.25
N ALA A 149 -20.19 5.80 9.25
CA ALA A 149 -21.65 5.77 9.23
C ALA A 149 -22.13 5.27 10.58
N THR A 150 -23.09 5.98 11.18
CA THR A 150 -23.74 5.53 12.41
C THR A 150 -24.16 4.08 12.20
N PRO A 151 -23.69 3.14 13.05
CA PRO A 151 -24.01 1.74 12.85
C PRO A 151 -25.53 1.59 12.87
N PHE A 152 -26.10 1.08 11.77
CA PHE A 152 -27.50 0.72 11.73
C PHE A 152 -27.71 -0.39 12.77
N THR A 153 -28.64 -0.17 13.69
CA THR A 153 -29.08 -1.19 14.63
C THR A 153 -30.06 -2.14 13.94
N GLU A 154 -30.16 -3.39 14.39
CA GLU A 154 -31.15 -4.36 13.85
C GLU A 154 -32.59 -3.83 13.95
N GLU A 155 -32.83 -2.91 14.89
CA GLU A 155 -34.12 -2.22 15.11
C GLU A 155 -34.45 -1.20 14.02
N GLU A 156 -33.47 -0.74 13.24
CA GLU A 156 -33.62 0.24 12.15
C GLU A 156 -33.74 -0.42 10.77
N ILE A 157 -33.71 -1.76 10.71
CA ILE A 157 -33.86 -2.52 9.47
C ILE A 157 -35.36 -2.65 9.15
N ALA A 158 -35.83 -1.92 8.13
CA ALA A 158 -37.23 -1.89 7.71
C ALA A 158 -37.57 -2.92 6.60
N PHE A 159 -36.80 -4.01 6.46
CA PHE A 159 -37.06 -5.09 5.53
C PHE A 159 -36.75 -6.47 6.13
#